data_AF-A0A6N6P8M5-F1
#
_entry.id   AF-A0A6N6P8M5-F1
#
_cell.length_a   1.000
_cell.length_b   1.000
_cell.length_c   1.000
_cell.angle_alpha   90.00
_cell.angle_beta   90.00
_cell.angle_gamma   90.00
#
_symmetry.space_group_name_H-M   'P 1'
#
loop_
_entity.id
_entity.type
_entity.pdbx_description
1 polymer ?
#
loop_
_entity_poly.entity_id
_entity_poly.type
_entity_poly.pdbx_seq_one_letter_code
_entity_poly.pdbx_strand_id
1 'polypeptide(L)'
;MQSLKTHHRIAVLAASLALVLTGSMNAAPVVPRPEHPRPDLLRENWLTLNGEWQFEIDQAADGIARGLIHGKDLSGKIIVPFCPESKLSGLGLGNTRKFKDVWYRRSFELPSAMQGKRIRLHFGGVDYQTWAYVNGQPAGTHIGGSAAFDFEITKLLHAGPNEVVVKVLDDMSTGLQPLGKQSVDKSGGCSYTRT
;
A
#
# COMPACT_ATOMS: atom_id res chain seq x y z
N MET A 1 34.11 82.48 20.67
CA MET A 1 35.00 81.71 21.56
C MET A 1 34.29 80.44 21.98
N GLN A 2 34.88 79.28 21.66
CA GLN A 2 34.70 77.94 22.26
C GLN A 2 33.26 77.36 22.30
N SER A 3 32.92 76.41 21.42
CA SER A 3 33.21 74.95 21.52
C SER A 3 32.42 74.25 22.62
N LEU A 4 31.40 73.46 22.24
CA LEU A 4 31.11 72.16 22.86
C LEU A 4 30.34 71.30 21.82
N LYS A 5 31.05 70.35 21.20
CA LYS A 5 30.45 69.30 20.36
C LYS A 5 30.02 68.15 21.28
N THR A 6 28.72 67.93 21.41
CA THR A 6 28.18 66.77 22.14
C THR A 6 28.09 65.58 21.18
N HIS A 7 28.98 64.59 21.36
CA HIS A 7 28.99 63.33 20.63
C HIS A 7 27.80 62.46 21.05
N HIS A 8 26.83 62.26 20.16
CA HIS A 8 25.87 61.15 20.30
C HIS A 8 26.50 59.86 19.78
N ARG A 9 26.73 58.92 20.70
CA ARG A 9 27.19 57.56 20.42
C ARG A 9 26.04 56.76 19.80
N ILE A 10 26.22 56.28 18.58
CA ILE A 10 25.33 55.30 17.95
C ILE A 10 25.61 53.95 18.59
N ALA A 11 24.67 53.43 19.37
CA ALA A 11 24.68 52.06 19.86
C ALA A 11 24.11 51.15 18.75
N VAL A 12 24.96 50.34 18.14
CA VAL A 12 24.53 49.28 17.22
C VAL A 12 24.17 48.05 18.04
N LEU A 13 22.87 47.76 18.17
CA LEU A 13 22.39 46.50 18.72
C LEU A 13 22.62 45.39 17.66
N ALA A 14 23.57 44.50 17.90
CA ALA A 14 23.71 43.28 17.13
C ALA A 14 22.68 42.25 17.63
N ALA A 15 21.59 42.06 16.87
CA ALA A 15 20.65 40.98 17.11
C ALA A 15 21.22 39.68 16.54
N SER A 16 21.71 38.79 17.40
CA SER A 16 22.14 37.44 17.02
C SER A 16 20.91 36.57 16.75
N LEU A 17 20.64 36.30 15.46
CA LEU A 17 19.59 35.39 15.03
C LEU A 17 20.05 33.94 15.23
N ALA A 18 19.61 33.30 16.30
CA ALA A 18 19.81 31.87 16.51
C ALA A 18 18.81 31.09 15.62
N LEU A 19 19.31 30.54 14.51
CA LEU A 19 18.54 29.65 13.64
C LEU A 19 18.44 28.27 14.31
N VAL A 20 17.32 28.01 14.97
CA VAL A 20 17.01 26.67 15.49
C VAL A 20 16.56 25.80 14.33
N LEU A 21 17.49 25.01 13.78
CA LEU A 21 17.19 23.93 12.84
C LEU A 21 16.47 22.81 13.61
N THR A 22 15.14 22.87 13.61
CA THR A 22 14.30 21.71 13.96
C THR A 22 14.39 20.72 12.80
N GLY A 23 15.36 19.81 12.86
CA GLY A 23 15.38 18.64 11.98
C GLY A 23 14.21 17.74 12.34
N SER A 24 13.13 17.80 11.55
CA SER A 24 12.09 16.78 11.59
C SER A 24 12.73 15.45 11.19
N MET A 25 13.03 14.60 12.17
CA MET A 25 13.43 13.23 11.91
C MET A 25 12.19 12.51 11.39
N ASN A 26 12.02 12.49 10.07
CA ASN A 26 10.97 11.72 9.43
C ASN A 26 11.32 10.24 9.59
N ALA A 27 10.86 9.62 10.68
CA ALA A 27 11.02 8.18 10.88
C ALA A 27 10.37 7.48 9.69
N ALA A 28 11.11 6.57 9.04
CA ALA A 28 10.55 5.74 7.98
C ALA A 28 9.32 5.01 8.54
N PRO A 29 8.19 4.98 7.82
CA PRO A 29 6.97 4.35 8.31
C PRO A 29 7.25 2.89 8.65
N VAL A 30 6.86 2.47 9.85
CA VAL A 30 7.06 1.10 10.34
C VAL A 30 6.31 0.14 9.43
N VAL A 31 7.03 -0.76 8.76
CA VAL A 31 6.43 -1.80 7.90
C VAL A 31 5.68 -2.79 8.79
N PRO A 32 4.35 -2.96 8.63
CA PRO A 32 3.60 -3.93 9.41
C PRO A 32 3.95 -5.35 9.01
N ARG A 33 4.06 -6.24 10.00
CA ARG A 33 4.42 -7.66 9.81
C ARG A 33 5.62 -7.81 8.85
N PRO A 34 6.79 -7.25 9.20
CA PRO A 34 7.97 -7.28 8.35
C PRO A 34 8.65 -8.66 8.32
N GLU A 35 8.20 -9.60 9.15
CA GLU A 35 8.68 -10.99 9.20
C GLU A 35 8.20 -11.84 8.01
N HIS A 36 8.97 -12.88 7.68
CA HIS A 36 8.57 -13.84 6.65
C HIS A 36 7.30 -14.58 7.12
N PRO A 37 6.26 -14.75 6.28
CA PRO A 37 4.97 -15.28 6.71
C PRO A 37 5.01 -16.73 7.21
N ARG A 38 6.08 -17.47 6.92
CA ARG A 38 6.30 -18.85 7.39
C ARG A 38 7.66 -18.95 8.09
N PRO A 39 7.72 -18.80 9.43
CA PRO A 39 8.97 -18.88 10.18
C PRO A 39 9.70 -20.23 10.00
N ASP A 40 8.96 -21.33 10.02
CA ASP A 40 9.53 -22.69 9.87
C ASP A 40 10.02 -23.00 8.44
N LEU A 41 9.62 -22.17 7.46
CA LEU A 41 10.01 -22.27 6.05
C LEU A 41 10.70 -20.99 5.59
N LEU A 42 11.62 -20.49 6.42
CA LEU A 42 12.37 -19.28 6.15
C LEU A 42 13.12 -19.40 4.81
N ARG A 43 12.99 -18.39 3.96
CA ARG A 43 13.84 -18.20 2.81
C ARG A 43 14.71 -16.98 3.03
N GLU A 44 15.99 -17.09 2.72
CA GLU A 44 16.91 -15.96 2.81
C GLU A 44 16.59 -14.86 1.78
N ASN A 45 16.16 -15.27 0.58
CA ASN A 45 15.94 -14.38 -0.55
C ASN A 45 14.46 -14.02 -0.70
N TRP A 46 14.01 -13.06 0.10
CA TRP A 46 12.63 -12.56 0.06
C TRP A 46 12.57 -11.06 0.34
N LEU A 47 11.50 -10.42 -0.12
CA LEU A 47 11.21 -9.01 0.11
C LEU A 47 9.75 -8.89 0.53
N THR A 48 9.49 -8.23 1.66
CA THR A 48 8.12 -7.87 2.04
C THR A 48 7.63 -6.70 1.20
N LEU A 49 6.40 -6.83 0.68
CA LEU A 49 5.68 -5.73 0.06
C LEU A 49 4.58 -5.19 0.99
N ASN A 50 4.62 -5.47 2.30
CA ASN A 50 3.74 -4.81 3.28
C ASN A 50 4.12 -3.33 3.47
N GLY A 51 3.21 -2.54 4.02
CA GLY A 51 3.37 -1.09 4.23
C GLY A 51 2.44 -0.29 3.33
N GLU A 52 2.83 0.94 3.02
CA GLU A 52 1.99 1.86 2.23
C GLU A 52 1.92 1.42 0.76
N TRP A 53 0.70 1.39 0.23
CA TRP A 53 0.37 1.25 -1.18
C TRP A 53 -0.50 2.42 -1.60
N GLN A 54 -0.41 2.83 -2.86
CA GLN A 54 -1.48 3.65 -3.43
C GLN A 54 -2.74 2.79 -3.58
N PHE A 55 -3.90 3.41 -3.41
CA PHE A 55 -5.18 2.71 -3.36
C PHE A 55 -6.30 3.53 -4.00
N GLU A 56 -7.19 2.87 -4.71
CA GLU A 56 -8.39 3.49 -5.27
C GLU A 56 -9.58 2.53 -5.28
N ILE A 57 -10.75 3.04 -4.93
CA ILE A 57 -12.03 2.33 -5.06
C ILE A 57 -12.64 2.71 -6.40
N ASP A 58 -12.86 1.72 -7.25
CA ASP A 58 -13.39 1.85 -8.60
C ASP A 58 -14.81 1.29 -8.67
N GLN A 59 -15.78 2.11 -8.25
CA GLN A 59 -17.19 1.73 -8.25
C GLN A 59 -17.77 1.56 -9.67
N ALA A 60 -17.22 2.29 -10.64
CA ALA A 60 -17.65 2.21 -12.03
C ALA A 60 -17.14 0.94 -12.73
N ALA A 61 -16.09 0.30 -12.19
CA ALA A 61 -15.37 -0.81 -12.82
C ALA A 61 -14.80 -0.45 -14.20
N ASP A 62 -14.32 0.79 -14.36
CA ASP A 62 -13.77 1.32 -15.61
C ASP A 62 -12.26 1.61 -15.51
N GLY A 63 -11.59 1.19 -14.43
CA GLY A 63 -10.18 1.46 -14.16
C GLY A 63 -9.22 0.99 -15.26
N ILE A 64 -9.55 -0.11 -15.95
CA ILE A 64 -8.77 -0.55 -17.13
C ILE A 64 -8.85 0.49 -18.25
N ALA A 65 -10.06 0.98 -18.56
CA ALA A 65 -10.26 2.01 -19.59
C ALA A 65 -9.61 3.34 -19.19
N ARG A 66 -9.53 3.63 -17.89
CA ARG A 66 -8.81 4.78 -17.33
C ARG A 66 -7.29 4.60 -17.27
N GLY A 67 -6.77 3.44 -17.67
CA GLY A 67 -5.34 3.15 -17.74
C GLY A 67 -4.68 2.87 -16.38
N LEU A 68 -5.44 2.38 -15.39
CA LEU A 68 -4.89 2.11 -14.04
C LEU A 68 -3.92 0.92 -13.98
N ILE A 69 -3.78 0.15 -15.05
CA ILE A 69 -2.93 -1.05 -15.11
C ILE A 69 -1.43 -0.75 -14.99
N HIS A 70 -0.99 0.49 -15.27
CA HIS A 70 0.41 0.89 -15.22
C HIS A 70 0.61 2.40 -15.15
N GLY A 71 1.62 2.85 -14.40
CA GLY A 71 2.21 4.20 -14.53
C GLY A 71 1.32 5.38 -14.10
N LYS A 72 0.07 5.11 -13.70
CA LYS A 72 -0.88 6.11 -13.24
C LYS A 72 -1.04 6.04 -11.73
N ASP A 73 -0.88 7.19 -11.07
CA ASP A 73 -1.08 7.29 -9.63
C ASP A 73 -2.56 7.07 -9.27
N LEU A 74 -2.78 6.35 -8.18
CA LEU A 74 -4.11 6.16 -7.61
C LEU A 74 -4.45 7.29 -6.62
N SER A 75 -5.73 7.57 -6.49
CA SER A 75 -6.24 8.73 -5.73
C SER A 75 -5.97 8.71 -4.22
N GLY A 76 -5.69 7.54 -3.62
CA GLY A 76 -5.52 7.38 -2.18
C GLY A 76 -4.36 6.47 -1.80
N LYS A 77 -4.29 6.14 -0.51
CA LYS A 77 -3.28 5.27 0.08
C LYS A 77 -3.90 4.29 1.06
N ILE A 78 -3.29 3.12 1.23
CA ILE A 78 -3.68 2.10 2.20
C ILE A 78 -2.44 1.42 2.78
N ILE A 79 -2.52 1.00 4.04
CA ILE A 79 -1.49 0.19 4.69
C ILE A 79 -1.83 -1.30 4.54
N VAL A 80 -1.08 -2.00 3.70
CA VAL A 80 -1.12 -3.46 3.55
C VAL A 80 -0.35 -4.11 4.70
N PRO A 81 -0.87 -5.18 5.35
CA PRO A 81 -1.93 -6.08 4.85
C PRO A 81 -3.32 -5.85 5.47
N PHE A 82 -3.64 -4.63 5.90
CA PHE A 82 -4.95 -4.35 6.51
C PHE A 82 -6.02 -4.06 5.45
N CYS A 83 -7.24 -4.57 5.67
CA CYS A 83 -8.37 -4.34 4.78
C CYS A 83 -8.87 -2.87 4.87
N PRO A 84 -9.54 -2.34 3.83
CA PRO A 84 -10.02 -0.96 3.80
C PRO A 84 -10.93 -0.57 4.98
N GLU A 85 -11.67 -1.52 5.52
CA GLU A 85 -12.60 -1.33 6.64
C GLU A 85 -11.86 -1.09 7.96
N SER A 86 -10.66 -1.66 8.12
CA SER A 86 -9.87 -1.58 9.34
C SER A 86 -9.28 -0.19 9.54
N LYS A 87 -9.29 0.33 10.77
CA LYS A 87 -8.59 1.58 11.11
C LYS A 87 -7.08 1.48 10.90
N LEU A 88 -6.50 0.28 11.02
CA LEU A 88 -5.07 0.05 10.84
C LEU A 88 -4.62 0.22 9.38
N SER A 89 -5.55 0.18 8.41
CA SER A 89 -5.24 0.43 7.00
C SER A 89 -5.04 1.92 6.69
N GLY A 90 -5.35 2.80 7.64
CA GLY A 90 -5.39 4.25 7.45
C GLY A 90 -6.72 4.75 6.84
N LEU A 91 -7.56 3.86 6.30
CA LEU A 91 -8.84 4.22 5.69
C LEU A 91 -10.01 4.12 6.68
N GLY A 92 -10.08 3.04 7.47
CA GLY A 92 -11.09 2.86 8.52
C GLY A 92 -12.54 2.96 8.02
N LEU A 93 -12.83 2.45 6.82
CA LEU A 93 -14.12 2.67 6.15
C LEU A 93 -15.31 1.98 6.85
N GLY A 94 -15.05 1.13 7.84
CA GLY A 94 -16.10 0.35 8.50
C GLY A 94 -16.78 -0.62 7.54
N ASN A 95 -17.88 -1.25 7.97
CA ASN A 95 -18.58 -2.30 7.23
C ASN A 95 -19.75 -1.79 6.36
N THR A 96 -19.80 -0.49 6.07
CA THR A 96 -20.95 0.13 5.39
C THR A 96 -20.72 0.34 3.90
N ARG A 97 -19.46 0.35 3.45
CA ARG A 97 -19.13 0.64 2.06
C ARG A 97 -18.99 -0.65 1.27
N LYS A 98 -19.80 -0.79 0.23
CA LYS A 98 -19.67 -1.88 -0.75
C LYS A 98 -18.57 -1.53 -1.74
N PHE A 99 -17.78 -2.51 -2.12
CA PHE A 99 -16.77 -2.38 -3.17
C PHE A 99 -17.28 -3.10 -4.42
N LYS A 100 -16.79 -2.66 -5.58
CA LYS A 100 -16.94 -3.40 -6.82
C LYS A 100 -15.56 -3.82 -7.26
N ASP A 101 -14.82 -2.89 -7.86
CA ASP A 101 -13.38 -3.03 -8.07
C ASP A 101 -12.62 -2.13 -7.09
N VAL A 102 -11.46 -2.61 -6.65
CA VAL A 102 -10.46 -1.81 -5.95
C VAL A 102 -9.10 -2.04 -6.59
N TRP A 103 -8.26 -1.01 -6.53
CA TRP A 103 -6.95 -0.99 -7.16
C TRP A 103 -5.90 -0.70 -6.10
N TYR A 104 -4.81 -1.44 -6.18
CA TYR A 104 -3.60 -1.25 -5.37
C TYR A 104 -2.43 -1.03 -6.31
N ARG A 105 -1.54 -0.10 -5.96
CA ARG A 105 -0.31 0.14 -6.71
C ARG A 105 0.86 0.37 -5.77
N ARG A 106 2.01 -0.23 -6.09
CA ARG A 106 3.25 -0.03 -5.37
C ARG A 106 4.48 -0.20 -6.26
N SER A 107 5.46 0.67 -6.05
CA SER A 107 6.79 0.49 -6.61
C SER A 107 7.71 -0.24 -5.64
N PHE A 108 8.65 -1.02 -6.16
CA PHE A 108 9.65 -1.74 -5.38
C PHE A 108 10.93 -1.90 -6.20
N GLU A 109 12.06 -2.06 -5.51
CA GLU A 109 13.32 -2.44 -6.14
C GLU A 109 13.70 -3.85 -5.70
N LEU A 110 14.15 -4.65 -6.67
CA LEU A 110 14.59 -6.01 -6.39
C LEU A 110 15.98 -5.96 -5.70
N PRO A 111 16.15 -6.57 -4.52
CA PRO A 111 17.45 -6.65 -3.87
C PRO A 111 18.49 -7.31 -4.78
N SER A 112 19.73 -6.84 -4.73
CA SER A 112 20.84 -7.38 -5.55
C SER A 112 21.00 -8.89 -5.39
N ALA A 113 20.79 -9.42 -4.17
CA ALA A 113 20.84 -10.85 -3.87
C ALA A 113 19.78 -11.68 -4.61
N MET A 114 18.71 -11.06 -5.13
CA MET A 114 17.64 -11.71 -5.89
C MET A 114 17.82 -11.60 -7.41
N GLN A 115 18.76 -10.79 -7.90
CA GLN A 115 18.99 -10.64 -9.34
C GLN A 115 19.41 -11.96 -10.00
N GLY A 116 18.91 -12.22 -11.21
CA GLY A 116 19.18 -13.44 -11.97
C GLY A 116 18.50 -14.71 -11.42
N LYS A 117 17.75 -14.61 -10.31
CA LYS A 117 16.97 -15.74 -9.76
C LYS A 117 15.56 -15.77 -10.33
N ARG A 118 14.88 -16.90 -10.14
CA ARG A 118 13.44 -17.00 -10.40
C ARG A 118 12.67 -16.27 -9.30
N ILE A 119 11.88 -15.27 -9.68
CA ILE A 119 11.12 -14.42 -8.76
C ILE A 119 9.64 -14.80 -8.82
N ARG A 120 9.03 -14.93 -7.64
CA ARG A 120 7.59 -15.16 -7.49
C ARG A 120 6.99 -14.04 -6.64
N LEU A 121 5.88 -13.48 -7.10
CA LEU A 121 5.05 -12.54 -6.34
C LEU A 121 4.05 -13.35 -5.53
N HIS A 122 4.16 -13.32 -4.20
CA HIS A 122 3.34 -14.13 -3.30
C HIS A 122 2.27 -13.31 -2.60
N PHE A 123 1.04 -13.84 -2.58
CA PHE A 123 -0.10 -13.28 -1.87
C PHE A 123 -0.54 -14.25 -0.78
N GLY A 124 -0.65 -13.75 0.45
CA GLY A 124 -1.16 -14.54 1.58
C GLY A 124 -2.66 -14.87 1.46
N GLY A 125 -3.40 -14.01 0.78
CA GLY A 125 -4.83 -14.12 0.48
C GLY A 125 -5.34 -12.76 -0.01
N VAL A 126 -6.28 -12.76 -0.95
CA VAL A 126 -6.90 -11.54 -1.51
C VAL A 126 -8.36 -11.84 -1.80
N ASP A 127 -9.26 -11.18 -1.08
CA ASP A 127 -10.71 -11.37 -1.27
C ASP A 127 -11.25 -10.39 -2.34
N TYR A 128 -11.82 -10.81 -3.47
CA TYR A 128 -12.04 -12.21 -3.89
C TYR A 128 -11.40 -12.58 -5.22
N GLN A 129 -11.56 -11.79 -6.27
CA GLN A 129 -10.97 -12.07 -7.58
C GLN A 129 -9.87 -11.06 -7.91
N THR A 130 -8.68 -11.57 -8.15
CA THR A 130 -7.45 -10.78 -8.32
C THR A 130 -6.96 -10.83 -9.76
N TRP A 131 -6.52 -9.68 -10.27
CA TRP A 131 -5.65 -9.55 -11.44
C TRP A 131 -4.40 -8.79 -11.03
N ALA A 132 -3.23 -9.39 -11.25
CA ALA A 132 -1.94 -8.75 -10.97
C ALA A 132 -1.25 -8.34 -12.28
N TYR A 133 -0.66 -7.15 -12.27
CA TYR A 133 0.14 -6.61 -13.34
C TYR A 133 1.51 -6.21 -12.78
N VAL A 134 2.58 -6.50 -13.51
CA VAL A 134 3.95 -6.07 -13.19
C VAL A 134 4.46 -5.28 -14.38
N ASN A 135 4.83 -4.01 -14.15
CA ASN A 135 5.26 -3.08 -15.20
C ASN A 135 4.27 -3.04 -16.40
N GLY A 136 2.97 -3.04 -16.09
CA GLY A 136 1.88 -3.06 -17.07
C GLY A 136 1.62 -4.39 -17.79
N GLN A 137 2.43 -5.42 -17.54
CA GLN A 137 2.24 -6.75 -18.13
C GLN A 137 1.42 -7.65 -17.20
N PRO A 138 0.46 -8.45 -17.72
CA PRO A 138 -0.30 -9.38 -16.90
C PRO A 138 0.61 -10.44 -16.25
N ALA A 139 0.59 -10.53 -14.93
CA ALA A 139 1.28 -11.56 -14.16
C ALA A 139 0.41 -12.80 -13.91
N GLY A 140 -0.90 -12.59 -13.72
CA GLY A 140 -1.85 -13.69 -13.54
C GLY A 140 -3.16 -13.27 -12.89
N THR A 141 -4.04 -14.24 -12.70
CA THR A 141 -5.33 -14.08 -12.03
C THR A 141 -5.54 -15.15 -10.97
N HIS A 142 -6.32 -14.82 -9.94
CA HIS A 142 -6.72 -15.75 -8.90
C HIS A 142 -8.17 -15.50 -8.48
N ILE A 143 -8.88 -16.55 -8.11
CA ILE A 143 -10.24 -16.48 -7.56
C ILE A 143 -10.22 -17.23 -6.23
N GLY A 144 -10.52 -16.55 -5.14
CA GLY A 144 -10.47 -17.12 -3.79
C GLY A 144 -9.86 -16.17 -2.76
N GLY A 145 -10.58 -15.91 -1.66
CA GLY A 145 -10.09 -15.01 -0.60
C GLY A 145 -9.18 -15.65 0.44
N SER A 146 -9.26 -16.97 0.65
CA SER A 146 -8.66 -17.64 1.82
C SER A 146 -7.39 -18.45 1.53
N ALA A 147 -7.11 -18.76 0.26
CA ALA A 147 -5.94 -19.54 -0.12
C ALA A 147 -4.79 -18.63 -0.55
N ALA A 148 -3.58 -18.93 -0.08
CA ALA A 148 -2.39 -18.26 -0.58
C ALA A 148 -2.10 -18.70 -2.03
N PHE A 149 -1.64 -17.78 -2.85
CA PHE A 149 -1.28 -18.02 -4.24
C PHE A 149 -0.05 -17.19 -4.62
N ASP A 150 0.50 -17.46 -5.81
CA ASP A 150 1.64 -16.71 -6.29
C ASP A 150 1.73 -16.72 -7.83
N PHE A 151 2.46 -15.76 -8.38
CA PHE A 151 2.74 -15.65 -9.80
C PHE A 151 4.24 -15.62 -10.05
N GLU A 152 4.70 -16.30 -11.10
CA GLU A 152 6.09 -16.22 -11.56
C GLU A 152 6.26 -14.94 -12.39
N ILE A 153 7.14 -14.03 -11.96
CA ILE A 153 7.25 -12.68 -12.54
C ILE A 153 8.62 -12.37 -13.13
N THR A 154 9.55 -13.34 -13.18
CA THR A 154 10.96 -13.11 -13.55
C THR A 154 11.09 -12.38 -14.89
N LYS A 155 10.26 -12.76 -15.87
CA LYS A 155 10.30 -12.18 -17.23
C LYS A 155 9.63 -10.80 -17.33
N LEU A 156 8.91 -10.37 -16.30
CA LEU A 156 8.19 -9.09 -16.27
C LEU A 156 9.02 -8.00 -15.59
N LEU A 157 10.09 -8.38 -14.89
CA LEU A 157 10.96 -7.49 -14.15
C LEU A 157 12.02 -6.85 -15.06
N HIS A 158 12.44 -5.65 -14.70
CA HIS A 158 13.59 -4.97 -15.27
C HIS A 158 14.54 -4.45 -14.18
N ALA A 159 15.71 -3.97 -14.60
CA ALA A 159 16.65 -3.33 -13.69
C ALA A 159 16.05 -2.03 -13.11
N GLY A 160 16.38 -1.74 -11.84
CA GLY A 160 15.89 -0.56 -11.14
C GLY A 160 14.48 -0.72 -10.55
N PRO A 161 13.74 0.39 -10.39
CA PRO A 161 12.39 0.40 -9.82
C PRO A 161 11.42 -0.38 -10.70
N ASN A 162 10.68 -1.31 -10.11
CA ASN A 162 9.58 -2.04 -10.73
C ASN A 162 8.26 -1.61 -10.10
N GLU A 163 7.16 -1.82 -10.80
CA GLU A 163 5.81 -1.52 -10.35
C GLU A 163 4.97 -2.79 -10.31
N VAL A 164 4.18 -2.92 -9.25
CA VAL A 164 3.07 -3.88 -9.18
C VAL A 164 1.75 -3.13 -9.05
N VAL A 165 0.78 -3.52 -9.88
CA VAL A 165 -0.62 -3.10 -9.80
C VAL A 165 -1.48 -4.32 -9.57
N VAL A 166 -2.41 -4.22 -8.64
CA VAL A 166 -3.36 -5.29 -8.31
C VAL A 166 -4.77 -4.73 -8.41
N LYS A 167 -5.57 -5.31 -9.31
CA LYS A 167 -7.02 -5.10 -9.36
C LYS A 167 -7.69 -6.21 -8.57
N VAL A 168 -8.61 -5.86 -7.70
CA VAL A 168 -9.42 -6.82 -6.94
C VAL A 168 -10.89 -6.52 -7.16
N LEU A 169 -11.63 -7.51 -7.62
CA LEU A 169 -13.09 -7.50 -7.62
C LEU A 169 -13.56 -8.09 -6.28
N ASP A 170 -14.36 -7.31 -5.58
CA ASP A 170 -14.99 -7.66 -4.30
C ASP A 170 -16.46 -7.18 -4.27
N ASP A 171 -17.24 -7.65 -5.25
CA ASP A 171 -18.66 -7.34 -5.35
C ASP A 171 -19.51 -8.41 -4.64
N MET A 172 -19.87 -8.13 -3.39
CA MET A 172 -20.69 -8.99 -2.54
C MET A 172 -22.16 -9.09 -3.00
N SER A 173 -22.61 -8.22 -3.91
CA SER A 173 -23.99 -8.24 -4.41
C SER A 173 -24.24 -9.33 -5.45
N THR A 174 -23.18 -9.85 -6.07
CA THR A 174 -23.27 -10.84 -7.16
C THR A 174 -23.63 -12.24 -6.69
N GLY A 175 -23.42 -12.56 -5.40
CA GLY A 175 -23.58 -13.91 -4.86
C GLY A 175 -22.54 -14.92 -5.35
N LEU A 176 -21.51 -14.49 -6.10
CA LEU A 176 -20.45 -15.36 -6.62
C LEU A 176 -19.39 -15.71 -5.56
N GLN A 177 -19.37 -14.95 -4.45
CA GLN A 177 -18.44 -15.12 -3.36
C GLN A 177 -19.07 -16.02 -2.27
N PRO A 178 -18.30 -16.96 -1.68
CA PRO A 178 -18.79 -17.73 -0.57
C PRO A 178 -19.09 -16.83 0.63
N LEU A 179 -20.34 -16.84 1.11
CA LEU A 179 -20.74 -16.07 2.28
C LEU A 179 -20.46 -16.87 3.56
N GLY A 180 -19.68 -16.27 4.47
CA GLY A 180 -19.44 -16.78 5.82
C GLY A 180 -20.07 -15.90 6.89
N LYS A 181 -19.23 -15.25 7.72
CA LYS A 181 -19.67 -14.19 8.66
C LYS A 181 -19.93 -12.84 7.98
N GLN A 182 -19.61 -12.72 6.69
CA GLN A 182 -19.87 -11.54 5.88
C GLN A 182 -21.38 -11.41 5.60
N SER A 183 -21.89 -10.18 5.57
CA SER A 183 -23.30 -9.89 5.29
C SER A 183 -23.40 -8.90 4.14
N VAL A 184 -24.45 -9.04 3.32
CA VAL A 184 -24.72 -8.19 2.15
C VAL A 184 -25.28 -6.81 2.54
N ASP A 185 -25.81 -6.67 3.77
CA ASP A 185 -26.42 -5.43 4.26
C ASP A 185 -25.85 -5.00 5.62
N LYS A 186 -26.33 -5.58 6.72
CA LYS A 186 -25.76 -5.36 8.08
C LYS A 186 -25.19 -6.65 8.62
N SER A 187 -24.01 -6.60 9.25
CA SER A 187 -23.47 -7.74 9.98
C SER A 187 -24.49 -8.23 11.00
N GLY A 188 -24.93 -9.48 10.87
CA GLY A 188 -25.98 -10.07 11.70
C GLY A 188 -25.86 -11.60 11.75
N GLY A 189 -25.51 -12.11 12.93
CA GLY A 189 -25.44 -13.55 13.22
C GLY A 189 -24.21 -14.28 12.68
N CYS A 190 -23.94 -15.46 13.25
CA CYS A 190 -23.06 -16.49 12.69
C CYS A 190 -23.77 -17.82 12.94
N SER A 191 -24.39 -18.40 11.91
CA SER A 191 -25.14 -19.65 12.08
C SER A 191 -24.21 -20.84 11.85
N TYR A 192 -23.89 -21.56 12.92
CA TYR A 192 -23.27 -22.88 12.86
C TYR A 192 -24.26 -23.90 13.42
N THR A 193 -24.67 -24.88 12.62
CA THR A 193 -25.30 -26.11 13.11
C THR A 193 -24.21 -27.12 13.46
N ARG A 194 -24.38 -27.84 14.57
CA ARG A 194 -23.40 -28.83 15.07
C ARG A 194 -23.35 -30.04 14.13
N THR A 195 -22.14 -30.52 13.83
CA THR A 195 -21.87 -31.84 13.21
C THR A 195 -22.40 -32.97 14.06
#